data_AF-A0A7X9H1E0-F1
#
_entry.id   AF-A0A7X9H1E0-F1
#
_cell.length_a   1.000
_cell.length_b   1.000
_cell.length_c   1.000
_cell.angle_alpha   90.00
_cell.angle_beta   90.00
_cell.angle_gamma   90.00
#
_symmetry.space_group_name_H-M   'P 1'
#
loop_
_entity.id
_entity.type
_entity.pdbx_description
1 polymer ?
#
loop_
_entity_poly.entity_id
_entity_poly.type
_entity_poly.pdbx_seq_one_letter_code
_entity_poly.pdbx_strand_id
1 'polypeptide(L)'
;MYNTMRISGLASGIDTDEMIQQLMRAERVKVDRVEQDRQILLWRQEMYNDLNKAFANFILKSRKDFGLTSIGYNGTFRANSYENLNWVKKATSSNESIATVSSTSKAVDGSYNVNVTQLA
;
A
#
# COMPACT_ATOMS: atom_id res chain seq x y z
N MET A 1 -54.00 44.24 19.41
CA MET A 1 -54.88 43.17 18.92
C MET A 1 -54.19 41.84 19.19
N TYR A 2 -54.52 41.19 20.30
CA TYR A 2 -53.96 39.89 20.66
C TYR A 2 -54.78 38.80 19.96
N ASN A 3 -54.18 38.13 18.99
CA ASN A 3 -54.77 36.96 18.37
C ASN A 3 -54.47 35.74 19.24
N THR A 4 -55.37 35.46 20.18
CA THR A 4 -55.36 34.23 20.97
C THR A 4 -55.58 33.07 20.00
N MET A 5 -54.52 32.29 19.73
CA MET A 5 -54.60 30.99 19.08
C MET A 5 -55.44 30.07 19.98
N ARG A 6 -56.75 30.16 19.81
CA ARG A 6 -57.74 29.36 20.52
C ARG A 6 -57.82 28.02 19.79
N ILE A 7 -57.00 27.07 20.20
CA ILE A 7 -57.09 25.67 19.74
C ILE A 7 -58.31 25.05 20.45
N SER A 8 -59.47 25.20 19.82
CA SER A 8 -60.68 24.43 20.15
C SER A 8 -60.60 23.14 19.35
N GLY A 9 -60.38 22.00 20.02
CA GLY A 9 -60.30 20.69 19.34
C GLY A 9 -59.31 19.69 19.93
N LEU A 10 -59.11 19.63 21.25
CA LEU A 10 -58.25 18.63 21.90
C LEU A 10 -58.85 17.19 21.92
N ALA A 11 -59.64 16.84 20.91
CA ALA A 11 -60.26 15.51 20.75
C ALA A 11 -60.20 14.99 19.30
N SER A 12 -59.39 15.59 18.43
CA SER A 12 -59.17 15.09 17.06
C SER A 12 -57.69 14.74 16.91
N GLY A 13 -57.41 13.52 16.45
CA GLY A 13 -56.07 12.93 16.35
C GLY A 13 -55.10 13.74 15.52
N ILE A 14 -54.48 14.73 16.16
CA ILE A 14 -53.16 15.21 15.76
C ILE A 14 -52.23 14.06 16.09
N ASP A 15 -51.62 13.49 15.06
CA ASP A 15 -50.60 12.45 15.18
C ASP A 15 -49.34 13.09 15.80
N THR A 16 -49.40 13.29 17.13
CA THR A 16 -48.32 13.86 17.92
C THR A 16 -47.08 13.00 17.83
N ASP A 17 -47.25 11.69 17.64
CA ASP A 17 -46.15 10.76 17.42
C ASP A 17 -45.48 11.02 16.06
N GLU A 18 -46.25 11.26 15.00
CA GLU A 18 -45.69 11.65 13.69
C GLU A 18 -44.94 12.99 13.76
N MET A 19 -45.47 14.00 14.45
CA MET A 19 -44.79 15.28 14.66
C MET A 19 -43.49 15.12 15.48
N ILE A 20 -43.52 14.33 16.56
CA ILE A 20 -42.33 14.04 17.38
C ILE A 20 -41.29 13.28 16.54
N GLN A 21 -41.71 12.30 15.74
CA GLN A 21 -40.81 11.59 14.83
C GLN A 21 -40.18 12.53 13.80
N GLN A 22 -40.95 13.46 13.24
CA GLN A 22 -40.43 14.45 12.28
C GLN A 22 -39.39 15.38 12.92
N LEU A 23 -39.63 15.87 14.14
CA LEU A 23 -38.67 16.68 14.89
C LEU A 23 -37.41 15.88 15.26
N MET A 24 -37.56 14.63 15.69
CA MET A 24 -36.44 13.74 15.98
C MET A 24 -35.61 13.43 14.73
N ARG A 25 -36.24 13.26 13.56
CA ARG A 25 -35.54 13.12 12.28
C ARG A 25 -34.76 14.38 11.94
N ALA A 26 -35.36 15.56 12.10
CA ALA A 26 -34.68 16.83 11.85
C ALA A 26 -33.44 17.02 12.76
N GLU A 27 -33.52 16.61 14.03
CA GLU A 27 -32.37 16.69 14.94
C GLU A 27 -31.30 15.63 14.62
N ARG A 28 -31.71 14.43 14.18
CA ARG A 28 -30.78 13.37 13.73
C ARG A 28 -29.94 13.79 12.52
N VAL A 29 -30.42 14.69 11.65
CA VAL A 29 -29.64 15.19 10.50
C VAL A 29 -28.28 15.76 10.91
N LYS A 30 -28.19 16.42 12.07
CA LYS A 30 -26.90 16.94 12.56
C LYS A 30 -25.94 15.81 12.93
N VAL A 31 -26.46 14.78 13.59
CA VAL A 31 -25.70 13.58 13.97
C VAL A 31 -25.24 12.84 12.72
N ASP A 32 -26.15 12.64 11.76
CA ASP A 32 -25.86 11.95 10.50
C ASP A 32 -24.74 12.67 9.71
N ARG A 33 -24.72 14.01 9.72
CA ARG A 33 -23.62 14.80 9.12
C ARG A 33 -22.29 14.53 9.81
N VAL A 34 -22.24 14.52 11.14
CA VAL A 34 -21.01 14.25 11.90
C VAL A 34 -20.52 12.82 11.65
N GLU A 35 -21.43 11.85 11.59
CA GLU A 35 -21.08 10.46 11.26
C GLU A 35 -20.55 10.33 9.82
N GLN A 36 -21.14 11.05 8.85
CA GLN A 36 -20.61 11.12 7.48
C GLN A 36 -19.20 11.72 7.44
N ASP A 37 -18.97 12.84 8.14
CA ASP A 37 -17.66 13.49 8.21
C ASP A 37 -16.62 12.56 8.86
N ARG A 38 -17.01 11.85 9.93
CA ARG A 38 -16.19 10.82 10.57
C ARG A 38 -15.83 9.71 9.58
N GLN A 39 -16.80 9.21 8.82
CA GLN A 39 -16.56 8.15 7.84
C GLN A 39 -15.58 8.59 6.75
N ILE A 40 -15.72 9.82 6.24
CA ILE A 40 -14.80 10.40 5.26
C ILE A 40 -13.37 10.49 5.84
N LEU A 41 -13.22 10.91 7.09
CA LEU A 41 -11.92 10.98 7.75
C LEU A 41 -11.29 9.60 7.92
N LEU A 42 -12.07 8.57 8.26
CA LEU A 42 -11.61 7.19 8.36
C LEU A 42 -11.13 6.67 7.01
N TRP A 43 -11.92 6.82 5.95
CA TRP A 43 -11.51 6.44 4.60
C TRP A 43 -10.23 7.17 4.17
N ARG A 44 -10.11 8.45 4.49
CA ARG A 44 -8.88 9.21 4.20
C ARG A 44 -7.67 8.65 4.94
N GLN A 45 -7.83 8.28 6.22
CA GLN A 45 -6.76 7.67 7.01
C GLN A 45 -6.37 6.28 6.46
N GLU A 46 -7.35 5.46 6.11
CA GLU A 46 -7.14 4.15 5.48
C GLU A 46 -6.36 4.29 4.17
N MET A 47 -6.78 5.22 3.30
CA MET A 47 -6.08 5.50 2.05
C MET A 47 -4.62 5.92 2.27
N TYR A 48 -4.35 6.78 3.27
CA TYR A 48 -2.97 7.17 3.58
C TYR A 48 -2.14 5.98 4.09
N ASN A 49 -2.71 5.15 4.95
CA ASN A 49 -2.03 3.94 5.44
C ASN A 49 -1.73 2.97 4.31
N ASP A 50 -2.66 2.77 3.40
CA ASP A 50 -2.49 1.86 2.28
C ASP A 50 -1.49 2.38 1.25
N LEU A 51 -1.47 3.69 0.98
CA LEU A 51 -0.41 4.33 0.19
C LEU A 51 0.97 4.13 0.85
N ASN A 52 1.08 4.37 2.16
CA ASN A 52 2.34 4.20 2.88
C ASN A 52 2.84 2.74 2.82
N LYS A 53 1.94 1.76 2.97
CA LYS A 53 2.27 0.34 2.79
C LYS A 53 2.71 0.05 1.36
N ALA A 54 2.01 0.58 0.36
CA ALA A 54 2.36 0.39 -1.05
C ALA A 54 3.76 0.94 -1.36
N PHE A 55 4.09 2.15 -0.87
CA PHE A 55 5.41 2.73 -1.02
C PHE A 55 6.50 1.92 -0.31
N ALA A 56 6.26 1.50 0.94
CA ALA A 56 7.21 0.66 1.66
C ALA A 56 7.47 -0.67 0.92
N ASN A 57 6.41 -1.32 0.45
CA ASN A 57 6.51 -2.56 -0.31
C ASN A 57 7.24 -2.36 -1.64
N PHE A 58 6.95 -1.27 -2.36
CA PHE A 58 7.66 -0.94 -3.60
C PHE A 58 9.16 -0.76 -3.36
N ILE A 59 9.56 -0.02 -2.34
CA ILE A 59 10.97 0.21 -2.00
C ILE A 59 11.66 -1.10 -1.62
N LEU A 60 11.04 -1.90 -0.74
CA LEU A 60 11.60 -3.17 -0.27
C LEU A 60 11.74 -4.17 -1.42
N LYS A 61 10.69 -4.31 -2.24
CA LYS A 61 10.69 -5.21 -3.38
C LYS A 61 11.72 -4.78 -4.42
N SER A 62 11.77 -3.49 -4.77
CA SER A 62 12.76 -2.98 -5.72
C SER A 62 14.19 -3.27 -5.24
N ARG A 63 14.51 -2.96 -3.99
CA ARG A 63 15.84 -3.25 -3.43
C ARG A 63 16.19 -4.74 -3.44
N LYS A 64 15.21 -5.60 -3.19
CA LYS A 64 15.38 -7.06 -3.26
C LYS A 64 15.60 -7.54 -4.69
N ASP A 65 14.76 -7.09 -5.63
CA ASP A 65 14.79 -7.50 -7.03
C ASP A 65 16.10 -7.07 -7.72
N PHE A 66 16.60 -5.87 -7.39
CA PHE A 66 17.93 -5.40 -7.82
C PHE A 66 19.09 -6.04 -7.04
N GLY A 67 18.83 -6.90 -6.05
CA GLY A 67 19.86 -7.53 -5.24
C GLY A 67 20.68 -6.53 -4.41
N LEU A 68 20.14 -5.35 -4.10
CA LEU A 68 20.80 -4.30 -3.31
C LEU A 68 20.69 -4.55 -1.80
N THR A 69 19.78 -5.41 -1.38
CA THR A 69 19.61 -5.77 0.03
C THR A 69 19.28 -7.25 0.14
N SER A 70 20.05 -7.97 0.96
CA SER A 70 19.76 -9.35 1.33
C SER A 70 19.10 -9.38 2.70
N ILE A 71 18.08 -10.23 2.84
CA ILE A 71 17.39 -10.46 4.11
C ILE A 71 17.91 -11.76 4.67
N GLY A 72 18.61 -11.70 5.81
CA GLY A 72 19.06 -12.88 6.53
C GLY A 72 17.88 -13.68 7.10
N TYR A 73 18.11 -14.96 7.42
CA TYR A 73 17.11 -15.85 8.04
C TYR A 73 16.54 -15.30 9.36
N ASN A 74 17.26 -14.40 10.02
CA ASN A 74 16.87 -13.71 11.25
C ASN A 74 16.16 -12.36 11.00
N GLY A 75 15.80 -12.05 9.75
CA GLY A 75 15.13 -10.79 9.38
C GLY A 75 16.06 -9.57 9.32
N THR A 76 17.38 -9.74 9.41
CA THR A 76 18.32 -8.61 9.30
C THR A 76 18.47 -8.16 7.85
N PHE A 77 18.38 -6.84 7.62
CA PHE A 77 18.66 -6.22 6.33
C PHE A 77 20.16 -5.97 6.19
N ARG A 78 20.78 -6.58 5.18
CA ARG A 78 22.18 -6.32 4.83
C ARG A 78 22.22 -5.65 3.47
N ALA A 79 22.77 -4.44 3.40
CA ALA A 79 23.04 -3.79 2.13
C ALA A 79 24.11 -4.59 1.37
N ASN A 80 23.81 -4.94 0.13
CA ASN A 80 24.77 -5.59 -0.75
C ASN A 80 25.65 -4.53 -1.41
N SER A 81 26.95 -4.80 -1.49
CA SER A 81 27.86 -3.94 -2.25
C SER A 81 27.59 -4.04 -3.75
N TYR A 82 27.80 -2.93 -4.45
CA TYR A 82 27.70 -2.86 -5.92
C TYR A 82 28.61 -3.90 -6.60
N GLU A 83 29.72 -4.27 -5.97
CA GLU A 83 30.69 -5.25 -6.48
C GLU A 83 30.09 -6.64 -6.70
N ASN A 84 29.07 -7.02 -5.94
CA ASN A 84 28.46 -8.35 -5.97
C ASN A 84 27.28 -8.45 -6.96
N LEU A 85 26.94 -7.36 -7.64
CA LEU A 85 25.82 -7.33 -8.58
C LEU A 85 26.20 -8.05 -9.87
N ASN A 86 25.38 -9.01 -10.28
CA ASN A 86 25.60 -9.85 -11.46
C ASN A 86 24.91 -9.34 -12.74
N TRP A 87 24.03 -8.35 -12.61
CA TRP A 87 23.30 -7.74 -13.72
C TRP A 87 24.02 -6.51 -14.30
N VAL A 88 25.09 -6.02 -13.65
CA VAL A 88 25.83 -4.82 -14.10
C VAL A 88 26.72 -5.14 -15.30
N LYS A 89 27.35 -6.32 -15.29
CA LYS A 89 28.21 -6.81 -16.38
C LYS A 89 27.72 -8.18 -16.81
N LYS A 90 27.71 -8.42 -18.12
CA LYS A 90 27.30 -9.70 -18.71
C LYS A 90 28.51 -10.46 -19.22
N ALA A 91 28.70 -11.68 -18.74
CA ALA A 91 29.60 -12.64 -19.33
C ALA A 91 28.82 -13.56 -20.30
N THR A 92 29.43 -13.90 -21.43
CA THR A 92 28.87 -14.81 -22.43
C THR A 92 29.88 -15.91 -22.72
N SER A 93 29.42 -17.16 -22.76
CA SER A 93 30.25 -18.30 -23.17
C SER A 93 30.01 -18.58 -24.66
N SER A 94 31.07 -18.93 -25.38
CA SER A 94 30.93 -19.42 -26.76
C SER A 94 30.27 -20.81 -26.84
N ASN A 95 30.35 -21.60 -25.76
CA ASN A 95 29.70 -22.91 -25.67
C ASN A 95 29.18 -23.16 -24.25
N GLU A 96 27.91 -22.83 -24.03
CA GLU A 96 27.23 -22.98 -22.73
C GLU A 96 27.01 -24.45 -22.31
N SER A 97 27.05 -25.40 -23.25
CA SER A 97 26.93 -26.84 -22.93
C SER A 97 28.18 -27.41 -22.27
N ILE A 98 29.33 -26.78 -22.46
CA ILE A 98 30.60 -27.18 -21.83
C ILE A 98 30.80 -26.41 -20.52
N ALA A 99 30.63 -25.09 -20.56
CA ALA A 99 30.82 -24.24 -19.39
C ALA A 99 29.91 -23.01 -19.45
N THR A 100 29.19 -22.78 -18.36
CA THR A 100 28.46 -21.53 -18.12
C THR A 100 29.36 -20.56 -17.36
N VAL A 101 29.20 -19.27 -17.68
CA VAL A 101 29.99 -18.21 -17.05
C VAL A 101 29.05 -17.18 -16.45
N SER A 102 29.42 -16.64 -15.30
CA SER A 102 28.76 -15.49 -14.71
C SER A 102 29.81 -14.46 -14.31
N SER A 103 29.42 -13.18 -14.33
CA SER A 103 30.26 -12.06 -13.95
C SER A 103 29.61 -11.28 -12.83
N THR A 104 30.46 -10.71 -11.97
CA THR A 104 30.05 -9.68 -11.03
C THR A 104 30.49 -8.31 -11.53
N SER A 105 30.01 -7.25 -10.91
CA SER A 105 30.34 -5.86 -11.26
C SER A 105 31.84 -5.54 -11.19
N LYS A 106 32.60 -6.28 -10.37
CA LYS A 106 34.05 -6.15 -10.23
C LYS A 106 34.86 -6.83 -11.33
N ALA A 107 34.22 -7.66 -12.17
CA ALA A 107 34.92 -8.37 -13.24
C ALA A 107 35.61 -7.38 -14.18
N VAL A 108 36.85 -7.71 -14.58
CA VAL A 108 37.60 -6.94 -15.58
C VAL A 108 37.04 -7.27 -16.96
N ASP A 109 36.89 -6.24 -17.79
CA ASP A 109 36.39 -6.42 -19.15
C ASP A 109 37.49 -7.06 -20.02
N GLY A 110 37.19 -8.19 -20.64
CA GLY A 110 38.16 -8.93 -21.44
C GLY A 110 37.60 -10.23 -22.02
N SER A 111 38.31 -10.78 -23.00
CA SER A 111 38.02 -12.11 -23.56
C SER A 111 38.98 -13.13 -22.96
N TYR A 112 38.45 -14.22 -22.44
CA TYR A 112 39.22 -15.27 -21.78
C TYR A 112 39.01 -16.59 -22.53
N ASN A 113 40.11 -17.25 -22.92
CA ASN A 113 40.06 -18.59 -23.53
C ASN A 113 40.15 -19.64 -22.43
N VAL A 114 39.11 -20.49 -22.33
CA VAL A 114 39.01 -21.55 -21.33
C VAL A 114 39.01 -22.90 -22.04
N ASN A 115 39.87 -23.82 -21.60
CA ASN A 115 39.93 -25.19 -22.10
C ASN A 115 39.61 -26.16 -20.94
N VAL A 116 38.60 -27.02 -21.11
CA VAL A 116 38.16 -27.98 -20.09
C VAL A 116 38.69 -29.36 -20.45
N THR A 117 39.62 -29.88 -19.65
CA THR A 117 40.29 -31.17 -19.91
C THR A 117 39.61 -32.36 -19.22
N GLN A 118 39.08 -32.15 -18.02
CA GLN A 118 38.38 -33.18 -17.25
C GLN A 118 37.41 -32.54 -16.26
N LEU A 119 36.29 -33.21 -15.98
CA LEU A 119 35.37 -32.82 -14.91
C LEU A 119 35.92 -33.23 -13.54
N ALA A 120 35.51 -32.47 -12.51
CA ALA A 120 35.91 -32.67 -11.12
C ALA A 120 35.39 -33.98 -10.52
#